data_AF-I3YYP6-F1
#
_entry.id   AF-I3YYP6-F1
#
_cell.length_a   1.000
_cell.length_b   1.000
_cell.length_c   1.000
_cell.angle_alpha   90.00
_cell.angle_beta   90.00
_cell.angle_gamma   90.00
#
_symmetry.space_group_name_H-M   'P 1'
#
loop_
_entity.id
_entity.type
_entity.pdbx_description
1 polymer ?
#
loop_
_entity_poly.entity_id
_entity_poly.type
_entity_poly.pdbx_seq_one_letter_code
_entity_poly.pdbx_strand_id
1 'polypeptide(L)'
;MKNIVYVFVLVLACNSTLFAQQVEATIGKVILLRLSDVGDKYGPSGDKIDAEVIMKIDSKPDNAFGFQLRKDSNELTHTAMFEMLQYAYANNVNVRIEYTRLAGKKNFILFRVILQR
;
A
#
# COMPACT_ATOMS: atom_id res chain seq x y z
N MET A 1 38.24 0.82 -50.01
CA MET A 1 38.06 2.29 -50.05
C MET A 1 36.67 2.59 -49.49
N LYS A 2 36.59 2.96 -48.20
CA LYS A 2 36.24 4.32 -47.70
C LYS A 2 34.79 4.70 -48.06
N ASN A 3 33.83 4.59 -47.13
CA ASN A 3 33.39 5.60 -46.13
C ASN A 3 31.98 6.06 -46.55
N ILE A 4 30.90 5.97 -45.75
CA ILE A 4 30.37 6.97 -44.77
C ILE A 4 29.00 6.39 -44.34
N VAL A 5 28.74 5.90 -43.12
CA VAL A 5 28.37 6.56 -41.83
C VAL A 5 27.04 7.36 -41.85
N TYR A 6 26.20 7.06 -40.82
CA TYR A 6 24.92 7.68 -40.40
C TYR A 6 23.68 7.20 -41.16
N VAL A 7 22.64 6.63 -40.54
CA VAL A 7 21.90 7.21 -39.42
C VAL A 7 21.44 6.13 -38.42
N PHE A 8 22.04 6.21 -37.23
CA PHE A 8 21.52 5.73 -35.96
C PHE A 8 20.34 6.64 -35.59
N VAL A 9 19.10 6.20 -35.80
CA VAL A 9 17.91 6.76 -35.12
C VAL A 9 17.22 5.54 -34.50
N LEU A 10 17.68 5.13 -33.32
CA LEU A 10 17.15 5.66 -32.06
C LEU A 10 15.61 5.55 -32.03
N VAL A 11 15.09 4.35 -32.26
CA VAL A 11 13.82 3.95 -31.63
C VAL A 11 14.14 3.55 -30.19
N LEU A 12 14.64 4.53 -29.42
CA LEU A 12 14.32 4.61 -28.00
C LEU A 12 12.83 4.97 -27.97
N ALA A 13 11.99 3.98 -28.20
CA ALA A 13 10.58 4.09 -27.85
C ALA A 13 10.60 4.35 -26.35
N CYS A 14 10.33 5.61 -26.04
CA CYS A 14 10.11 6.17 -24.72
C CYS A 14 9.46 5.09 -23.84
N ASN A 15 10.24 4.44 -22.99
CA ASN A 15 9.70 3.77 -21.81
C ASN A 15 9.25 4.91 -20.91
N SER A 16 8.14 5.55 -21.26
CA SER A 16 7.38 6.30 -20.30
C SER A 16 7.02 5.28 -19.24
N THR A 17 7.73 5.33 -18.11
CA THR A 17 7.32 4.66 -16.89
C THR A 17 5.99 5.28 -16.49
N LEU A 18 4.91 4.79 -17.11
CA LEU A 18 3.60 4.81 -16.53
C LEU A 18 3.76 4.04 -15.22
N PHE A 19 3.85 4.78 -14.12
CA PHE A 19 3.79 4.22 -12.78
C PHE A 19 2.41 3.59 -12.62
N ALA A 20 2.27 2.34 -13.05
CA ALA A 20 1.04 1.60 -12.98
C ALA A 20 0.72 1.33 -11.50
N GLN A 21 -0.39 1.88 -11.04
CA GLN A 21 -0.99 1.51 -9.78
C GLN A 21 -1.38 0.03 -9.88
N GLN A 22 -0.75 -0.83 -9.08
CA GLN A 22 -0.97 -2.28 -9.14
C GLN A 22 -1.64 -2.75 -7.85
N VAL A 23 -2.66 -3.60 -7.97
CA VAL A 23 -3.23 -4.29 -6.81
C VAL A 23 -2.29 -5.43 -6.41
N GLU A 24 -1.88 -5.45 -5.15
CA GLU A 24 -1.13 -6.54 -4.55
C GLU A 24 -1.83 -7.07 -3.31
N ALA A 25 -1.44 -8.28 -2.91
CA ALA A 25 -1.86 -8.90 -1.67
C ALA A 25 -0.67 -9.42 -0.87
N THR A 26 -0.79 -9.44 0.44
CA THR A 26 0.17 -10.12 1.32
C THR A 26 -0.55 -10.75 2.50
N ILE A 27 0.05 -11.80 3.07
CA ILE A 27 -0.48 -12.54 4.21
C ILE A 27 0.55 -12.48 5.34
N GLY A 28 0.10 -12.35 6.57
CA GLY A 28 0.97 -12.36 7.74
C GLY A 28 0.29 -11.85 9.00
N LYS A 29 1.07 -11.64 10.05
CA LYS A 29 0.61 -11.16 11.35
C LYS A 29 0.75 -9.66 11.46
N VAL A 30 -0.25 -9.03 12.08
CA VAL A 30 -0.20 -7.59 12.40
C VAL A 30 0.85 -7.40 13.50
N ILE A 31 1.91 -6.65 13.21
CA ILE A 31 3.00 -6.35 14.16
C ILE A 31 2.96 -4.92 14.69
N LEU A 32 2.13 -4.07 14.08
CA LEU A 32 1.82 -2.72 14.53
C LEU A 32 0.40 -2.40 14.10
N LEU A 33 -0.39 -1.80 14.99
CA LEU A 33 -1.68 -1.20 14.71
C LEU A 33 -1.73 0.17 15.41
N ARG A 34 -1.84 1.26 14.63
CA ARG A 34 -1.88 2.65 15.09
C ARG A 34 -3.17 3.28 14.62
N LEU A 35 -3.82 4.02 15.52
CA LEU A 35 -4.92 4.94 15.21
C LEU A 35 -4.43 6.37 15.35
N SER A 36 -5.03 7.28 14.59
CA SER A 36 -4.69 8.70 14.59
C SER A 36 -5.92 9.55 14.30
N ASP A 37 -5.83 10.83 14.66
CA ASP A 37 -6.90 11.80 14.43
C ASP A 37 -7.15 12.01 12.92
N VAL A 38 -8.37 12.42 12.59
CA VAL A 38 -8.80 12.65 11.20
C VAL A 38 -7.88 13.67 10.51
N GLY A 39 -7.37 13.29 9.33
CA GLY A 39 -6.48 14.13 8.53
C GLY A 39 -5.00 14.08 8.92
N ASP A 40 -4.61 13.30 9.94
CA ASP A 40 -3.20 13.01 10.19
C ASP A 40 -2.60 12.17 9.05
N LYS A 41 -1.31 12.36 8.79
CA LYS A 41 -0.59 11.66 7.70
C LYS A 41 0.52 10.79 8.26
N TYR A 42 0.75 9.65 7.64
CA TYR A 42 1.82 8.74 8.01
C TYR A 42 2.92 8.69 6.94
N GLY A 43 4.18 8.80 7.35
CA GLY A 43 5.36 8.61 6.50
C GLY A 43 6.20 9.87 6.24
N PRO A 44 7.38 9.70 5.62
CA PRO A 44 8.27 10.81 5.25
C PRO A 44 7.76 11.57 4.02
N SER A 45 8.31 12.76 3.77
CA SER A 45 8.00 13.52 2.56
C SER A 45 8.22 12.68 1.30
N GLY A 46 7.25 12.71 0.38
CA GLY A 46 7.27 11.89 -0.84
C GLY A 46 6.74 10.47 -0.69
N ASP A 47 6.48 9.96 0.51
CA ASP A 47 5.89 8.63 0.74
C ASP A 47 4.86 8.70 1.88
N LYS A 48 4.02 9.76 1.86
CA LYS A 48 2.97 9.95 2.86
C LYS A 48 1.65 9.35 2.40
N ILE A 49 0.94 8.72 3.33
CA ILE A 49 -0.46 8.35 3.15
C ILE A 49 -1.35 9.14 4.12
N ASP A 50 -2.54 9.51 3.65
CA ASP A 50 -3.61 10.12 4.44
C ASP A 50 -4.51 8.99 4.96
N ALA A 51 -4.31 8.61 6.22
CA ALA A 51 -4.94 7.43 6.82
C ALA A 51 -5.00 7.57 8.34
N GLU A 52 -6.18 7.30 8.90
CA GLU A 52 -6.40 7.28 10.35
C GLU A 52 -6.03 5.93 10.97
N VAL A 53 -6.11 4.83 10.21
CA VAL A 53 -5.65 3.50 10.65
C VAL A 53 -4.37 3.15 9.88
N ILE A 54 -3.30 2.84 10.61
CA ILE A 54 -2.01 2.39 10.08
C ILE A 54 -1.67 1.03 10.67
N MET A 55 -1.25 0.10 9.83
CA MET A 55 -0.76 -1.22 10.25
C MET A 55 0.56 -1.59 9.58
N LYS A 56 1.30 -2.48 10.23
CA LYS A 56 2.42 -3.23 9.64
C LYS A 56 2.19 -4.72 9.75
N ILE A 57 2.72 -5.47 8.79
CA ILE A 57 2.61 -6.94 8.72
C ILE A 57 4.00 -7.57 8.70
N ASP A 58 4.19 -8.69 9.41
CA ASP A 58 5.49 -9.37 9.54
C ASP A 58 6.10 -9.83 8.20
N SER A 59 5.29 -10.17 7.21
CA SER A 59 5.76 -10.56 5.88
C SER A 59 6.31 -9.39 5.06
N LYS A 60 6.02 -8.15 5.46
CA LYS A 60 6.52 -6.91 4.85
C LYS A 60 6.79 -5.84 5.93
N PRO A 61 7.76 -6.04 6.83
CA PRO A 61 7.91 -5.24 8.06
C PRO A 61 8.37 -3.80 7.79
N ASP A 62 9.01 -3.57 6.64
CA ASP A 62 9.46 -2.26 6.18
C ASP A 62 8.34 -1.43 5.52
N ASN A 63 7.18 -2.04 5.28
CA ASN A 63 6.04 -1.38 4.68
C ASN A 63 5.00 -1.00 5.74
N ALA A 64 4.26 0.07 5.45
CA ALA A 64 3.05 0.40 6.21
C ALA A 64 1.84 0.43 5.29
N PHE A 65 0.70 0.05 5.84
CA PHE A 65 -0.56 -0.04 5.12
C PHE A 65 -1.59 0.75 5.91
N GLY A 66 -2.39 1.58 5.23
CA GLY A 66 -3.40 2.35 5.92
C GLY A 66 -4.67 2.56 5.11
N PHE A 67 -5.72 2.95 5.82
CA PHE A 67 -7.00 3.34 5.25
C PHE A 67 -7.67 4.36 6.17
N GLN A 68 -8.73 4.97 5.67
CA GLN A 68 -9.42 6.03 6.37
C GLN A 68 -10.59 5.51 7.21
N LEU A 69 -10.86 6.14 8.35
CA LEU A 69 -12.00 5.80 9.22
C LEU A 69 -13.01 6.97 9.25
N ARG A 70 -13.41 7.43 8.06
CA ARG A 70 -14.28 8.60 7.87
C ARG A 70 -15.75 8.21 7.80
N LYS A 71 -16.62 9.17 8.16
CA LYS A 71 -18.07 9.08 7.98
C LYS A 71 -18.45 9.36 6.53
N ASP A 72 -18.25 8.36 5.68
CA ASP A 72 -18.55 8.40 4.25
C ASP A 72 -19.27 7.12 3.80
N SER A 73 -19.44 6.93 2.49
CA SER A 73 -20.13 5.75 1.94
C SER A 73 -19.44 4.41 2.26
N ASN A 74 -18.20 4.43 2.76
CA ASN A 74 -17.44 3.25 3.15
C ASN A 74 -17.33 3.07 4.67
N GLU A 75 -17.97 3.92 5.49
CA GLU A 75 -17.86 3.91 6.96
C GLU A 75 -18.03 2.51 7.55
N LEU A 76 -19.08 1.80 7.16
CA LEU A 76 -19.37 0.45 7.66
C LEU A 76 -18.25 -0.54 7.29
N THR A 77 -17.74 -0.45 6.05
CA THR A 77 -16.68 -1.34 5.56
C THR A 77 -15.36 -1.07 6.27
N HIS A 78 -14.96 0.20 6.40
CA HIS A 78 -13.73 0.57 7.09
C HIS A 78 -13.79 0.25 8.59
N THR A 79 -14.95 0.42 9.23
CA THR A 79 -15.17 0.02 10.62
C THR A 79 -14.98 -1.50 10.78
N ALA A 80 -15.62 -2.31 9.92
CA ALA A 80 -15.45 -3.77 9.96
C ALA A 80 -13.99 -4.19 9.69
N MET A 81 -13.31 -3.55 8.73
CA MET A 81 -11.89 -3.80 8.47
C MET A 81 -11.03 -3.50 9.71
N PHE A 82 -11.30 -2.40 10.41
CA PHE A 82 -10.61 -2.05 11.64
C PHE A 82 -10.86 -3.07 12.76
N GLU A 83 -12.10 -3.50 12.97
CA GLU A 83 -12.45 -4.54 13.92
C GLU A 83 -11.74 -5.87 13.64
N MET A 84 -11.64 -6.28 12.36
CA MET A 84 -10.89 -7.46 11.96
C MET A 84 -9.39 -7.34 12.29
N LEU A 85 -8.80 -6.16 12.10
CA LEU A 85 -7.39 -5.93 12.46
C LEU A 85 -7.18 -5.94 13.97
N GLN A 86 -8.09 -5.37 14.76
CA GLN A 86 -8.04 -5.45 16.23
C GLN A 86 -8.10 -6.91 16.69
N TYR A 87 -9.06 -7.68 16.16
CA TYR A 87 -9.16 -9.11 16.45
C TYR A 87 -7.88 -9.85 16.09
N ALA A 88 -7.32 -9.59 14.90
CA ALA A 88 -6.12 -10.27 14.44
C ALA A 88 -4.88 -9.96 15.28
N TYR A 89 -4.70 -8.69 15.65
CA TYR A 89 -3.62 -8.25 16.51
C TYR A 89 -3.72 -8.85 17.92
N ALA A 90 -4.91 -8.82 18.52
CA ALA A 90 -5.15 -9.37 19.86
C ALA A 90 -4.99 -10.89 19.94
N ASN A 91 -5.31 -11.61 18.87
CA ASN A 91 -5.31 -13.08 18.85
C ASN A 91 -4.12 -13.69 18.10
N ASN A 92 -3.19 -12.87 17.59
CA ASN A 92 -1.99 -13.33 16.87
C ASN A 92 -2.33 -14.23 15.65
N VAL A 93 -3.45 -13.93 14.97
CA VAL A 93 -3.90 -14.67 13.77
C VAL A 93 -3.45 -13.95 12.50
N ASN A 94 -3.31 -14.73 11.42
CA ASN A 94 -2.92 -14.19 10.13
C ASN A 94 -4.06 -13.37 9.52
N VAL A 95 -3.68 -12.32 8.79
CA VAL A 95 -4.57 -11.57 7.91
C VAL A 95 -4.00 -11.56 6.51
N ARG A 96 -4.88 -11.65 5.51
CA ARG A 96 -4.58 -11.25 4.14
C ARG A 96 -5.06 -9.83 3.93
N ILE A 97 -4.17 -8.96 3.47
CA ILE A 97 -4.52 -7.60 3.07
C ILE A 97 -4.37 -7.45 1.56
N GLU A 98 -5.23 -6.64 0.97
CA GLU A 98 -5.05 -6.15 -0.40
C GLU A 98 -4.89 -4.63 -0.40
N TYR A 99 -3.94 -4.17 -1.20
CA TYR A 99 -3.52 -2.78 -1.22
C TYR A 99 -3.08 -2.35 -2.61
N THR A 100 -3.12 -1.04 -2.80
CA THR A 100 -2.54 -0.39 -3.95
C THR A 100 -1.04 -0.27 -3.78
N ARG A 101 -0.26 -0.94 -4.63
CA ARG A 101 1.18 -0.70 -4.77
C ARG A 101 1.44 0.47 -5.70
N LEU A 102 2.31 1.37 -5.24
CA LEU A 102 2.93 2.42 -6.02
C LEU A 102 4.44 2.15 -6.08
N ALA A 103 5.02 2.12 -7.27
CA ALA A 103 6.44 1.81 -7.42
C ALA A 103 7.31 2.86 -6.71
N GLY A 104 8.36 2.39 -6.01
CA GLY A 104 9.25 3.24 -5.23
C GLY A 104 8.68 3.76 -3.91
N LYS A 105 7.47 3.35 -3.51
CA LYS A 105 6.84 3.70 -2.22
C LYS A 105 6.92 2.55 -1.23
N LYS A 106 6.83 2.86 0.06
CA LYS A 106 6.75 1.89 1.15
C LYS A 106 5.45 1.99 1.94
N ASN A 107 4.73 3.10 1.84
CA ASN A 107 3.45 3.31 2.51
C ASN A 107 2.31 3.22 1.49
N PHE A 108 1.31 2.37 1.77
CA PHE A 108 0.29 2.01 0.81
C PHE A 108 -1.12 2.16 1.37
N ILE A 109 -2.07 2.46 0.48
CA ILE A 109 -3.50 2.42 0.81
C ILE A 109 -4.00 0.99 0.68
N LEU A 110 -4.46 0.42 1.80
CA LEU A 110 -5.13 -0.87 1.83
C LEU A 110 -6.64 -0.66 1.68
N PHE A 111 -7.32 -1.59 1.04
CA PHE A 111 -8.77 -1.50 0.80
C PHE A 111 -9.52 -2.80 1.10
N ARG A 112 -8.81 -3.84 1.56
CA ARG A 112 -9.43 -5.09 2.00
C ARG A 112 -8.60 -5.76 3.08
N VAL A 113 -9.28 -6.28 4.10
CA VAL A 113 -8.74 -7.14 5.15
C VAL A 113 -9.54 -8.43 5.14
N ILE A 114 -8.86 -9.57 5.22
CA ILE A 114 -9.46 -10.90 5.25
C ILE A 114 -8.78 -11.67 6.38
N LEU A 115 -9.55 -12.10 7.38
CA LEU A 115 -9.04 -13.00 8.41
C LEU A 115 -8.64 -14.34 7.78
N GLN A 116 -7.49 -14.87 8.16
CA GLN A 116 -7.02 -16.20 7.75
C GLN A 116 -6.95 -17.06 9.02
N ARG A 117 -7.66 -18.18 8.99
CA ARG A 117 -7.74 -19.13 10.11
C ARG A 117 -6.95 -20.40 9.80
#